data_AF-A0A351A0N0-F1
#
_entry.id   AF-A0A351A0N0-F1
#
_cell.length_a   1.000
_cell.length_b   1.000
_cell.length_c   1.000
_cell.angle_alpha   90.00
_cell.angle_beta   90.00
_cell.angle_gamma   90.00
#
_symmetry.space_group_name_H-M   'P 1'
#
loop_
_entity.id
_entity.type
_entity.pdbx_description
1 polymer ?
#
loop_
_entity_poly.entity_id
_entity_poly.type
_entity_poly.pdbx_seq_one_letter_code
_entity_poly.pdbx_strand_id
1 'polypeptide(L)'
;MNPFSALRSATMGALLAVATLLGSPPSFAQTAYEAPLPAQINTDPDLCAHVACTEVLPAASSFSHRMGKPTYVEGYRDDAGQRKLVGYVFLSTDIVDIPAYSGKPVITLIGMDTDGIITGTKILRHSEPILLLGIPESVLTKFVNQYLGKFVGDKIEIGKARNEEGYIGLDAITGATVTVIAQNQVVMRSGVAIARQVGILKVEPRPAIRYSAIDERLSWEQLLKDGSVRRLTVKSEQLGMPRTAEPYVDMFFGHLNTPSVGKSILGESGYTSLMSRLKDNEHAIFIISNGYDSFKGSGFVRGGIYDRVQVSQDMDAYTFRDLDYLNLWGVQAPGAPSYKESAIFIIRDPGFAAAYPWSLVFLGNKLDRNTGHRDFVSFDSEYWVPAKYMEGGRPKVVKPDAPWVRVWKMRAVEIVLFSILLVGVAAVYAMRDRLTRLSTRKNKWPVDGFKYAA
;
A
#
# COMPACT_ATOMS: atom_id res chain seq x y z
N MET A 1 -32.03 71.36 62.59
CA MET A 1 -31.17 72.16 61.70
C MET A 1 -29.88 71.37 61.49
N ASN A 2 -29.47 71.17 60.23
CA ASN A 2 -28.24 70.48 59.74
C ASN A 2 -26.94 70.84 60.50
N PRO A 3 -25.78 70.15 60.33
CA PRO A 3 -25.42 68.96 59.52
C PRO A 3 -24.51 67.95 60.29
N PHE A 4 -23.83 67.03 59.58
CA PHE A 4 -22.69 66.15 59.94
C PHE A 4 -22.99 64.64 59.97
N SER A 5 -22.90 64.02 58.79
CA SER A 5 -22.69 62.58 58.61
C SER A 5 -21.21 62.31 58.32
N ALA A 6 -20.49 61.81 59.31
CA ALA A 6 -19.18 61.20 59.17
C ALA A 6 -19.06 60.04 60.17
N LEU A 7 -18.35 58.98 59.76
CA LEU A 7 -18.00 57.75 60.48
C LEU A 7 -19.11 56.71 60.70
N ARG A 8 -19.06 55.64 59.91
CA ARG A 8 -18.88 54.25 60.39
C ARG A 8 -18.88 53.28 59.21
N SER A 9 -17.71 52.73 58.89
CA SER A 9 -17.52 51.31 58.54
C SER A 9 -16.11 51.09 57.95
N ALA A 10 -15.12 51.02 58.84
CA ALA A 10 -13.85 50.35 58.60
C ALA A 10 -13.93 49.00 59.33
N THR A 11 -13.99 47.89 58.59
CA THR A 11 -13.65 46.50 58.99
C THR A 11 -14.16 45.53 57.92
N MET A 12 -13.44 45.41 56.79
CA MET A 12 -13.39 44.15 56.02
C MET A 12 -12.21 44.21 55.03
N GLY A 13 -11.01 44.37 55.56
CA GLY A 13 -9.78 44.05 54.84
C GLY A 13 -9.27 42.70 55.32
N ALA A 14 -8.65 41.95 54.39
CA ALA A 14 -7.88 40.72 54.62
C ALA A 14 -8.64 39.39 54.63
N LEU A 15 -9.15 38.94 53.47
CA LEU A 15 -9.24 37.51 53.11
C LEU A 15 -9.32 37.21 51.60
N LEU A 16 -9.02 38.18 50.73
CA LEU A 16 -9.03 38.03 49.27
C LEU A 16 -7.71 38.54 48.66
N ALA A 17 -6.57 37.91 48.99
CA ALA A 17 -5.30 38.24 48.35
C ALA A 17 -4.20 37.15 48.43
N VAL A 18 -4.52 35.89 48.72
CA VAL A 18 -3.51 34.81 48.73
C VAL A 18 -4.11 33.50 48.19
N ALA A 19 -4.28 33.41 46.88
CA ALA A 19 -4.57 32.12 46.19
C ALA A 19 -4.26 32.16 44.67
N THR A 20 -3.28 32.96 44.23
CA THR A 20 -2.92 33.09 42.79
C THR A 20 -1.44 32.85 42.50
N LEU A 21 -0.80 31.99 43.28
CA LEU A 21 0.55 31.50 42.99
C LEU A 21 0.54 29.97 43.11
N LEU A 22 0.94 29.30 42.03
CA LEU A 22 1.07 27.83 41.85
C LEU A 22 -0.18 27.10 41.33
N GLY A 23 -0.62 27.50 40.13
CA GLY A 23 -1.48 26.68 39.29
C GLY A 23 -0.95 26.68 37.87
N SER A 24 0.20 26.04 37.63
CA SER A 24 0.57 25.65 36.27
C SER A 24 -0.59 24.79 35.73
N PRO A 25 -1.17 25.08 34.55
CA PRO A 25 -2.14 24.17 33.98
C PRO A 25 -1.48 22.79 33.84
N PRO A 26 -2.22 21.67 34.01
CA PRO A 26 -1.68 20.36 33.76
C PRO A 26 -1.19 20.37 32.31
N SER A 27 0.13 20.38 32.14
CA SER A 27 0.74 20.09 30.85
C SER A 27 0.33 18.66 30.57
N PHE A 28 -0.69 18.47 29.74
CA PHE A 28 -0.83 17.23 28.99
C PHE A 28 0.57 16.94 28.46
N ALA A 29 1.13 15.77 28.82
CA ALA A 29 2.49 15.43 28.47
C ALA A 29 2.60 15.49 26.95
N GLN A 30 3.09 16.63 26.43
CA GLN A 30 3.39 16.79 25.02
C GLN A 30 4.46 15.76 24.74
N THR A 31 4.12 14.78 23.92
CA THR A 31 5.07 13.73 23.60
C THR A 31 6.17 14.31 22.74
N ALA A 32 7.32 13.62 22.67
CA ALA A 32 8.43 14.06 21.83
C ALA A 32 8.01 14.26 20.36
N TYR A 33 6.98 13.54 19.89
CA TYR A 33 6.44 13.63 18.53
C TYR A 33 5.28 14.63 18.35
N GLU A 34 4.72 15.20 19.41
CA GLU A 34 3.78 16.34 19.29
C GLU A 34 4.47 17.69 19.38
N ALA A 35 5.76 17.71 19.77
CA ALA A 35 6.57 18.91 19.83
C ALA A 35 6.57 19.66 18.48
N PRO A 36 6.46 20.99 18.47
CA PRO A 36 6.55 21.78 17.25
C PRO A 36 7.93 21.58 16.62
N LEU A 37 7.94 21.21 15.33
CA LEU A 37 9.17 21.24 14.54
C LEU A 37 9.58 22.70 14.29
N PRO A 38 10.86 22.98 14.05
CA PRO A 38 11.30 24.31 13.65
C PRO A 38 10.46 24.83 12.48
N ALA A 39 10.00 26.08 12.55
CA ALA A 39 9.12 26.67 11.52
C ALA A 39 9.78 26.66 10.13
N GLN A 40 11.11 26.69 10.09
CA GLN A 40 11.93 26.73 8.90
C GLN A 40 12.15 25.35 8.26
N ILE A 41 11.73 24.24 8.88
CA ILE A 41 12.03 22.88 8.40
C ILE A 41 11.58 22.63 6.94
N ASN A 42 10.48 23.25 6.52
CA ASN A 42 9.91 23.11 5.17
C ASN A 42 10.41 24.18 4.18
N THR A 43 11.16 25.19 4.63
CA THR A 43 11.54 26.36 3.81
C THR A 43 13.04 26.62 3.75
N ASP A 44 13.78 26.22 4.78
CA ASP A 44 15.23 26.40 4.84
C ASP A 44 15.93 25.54 3.77
N PRO A 45 16.81 26.14 2.93
CA PRO A 45 17.65 25.38 2.01
C PRO A 45 18.52 24.33 2.70
N ASP A 46 18.94 24.53 3.95
CA ASP A 46 19.72 23.54 4.71
C ASP A 46 18.81 22.73 5.65
N LEU A 47 18.13 21.72 5.09
CA LEU A 47 17.30 20.78 5.86
C LEU A 47 18.12 20.11 6.98
N CYS A 48 19.35 19.68 6.69
CA CYS A 48 20.15 18.86 7.59
C CYS A 48 20.76 19.64 8.75
N ALA A 49 20.69 20.98 8.73
CA ALA A 49 20.93 21.80 9.92
C ALA A 49 19.82 21.66 10.99
N HIS A 50 18.59 21.31 10.59
CA HIS A 50 17.42 21.23 11.47
C HIS A 50 17.06 19.81 11.91
N VAL A 51 17.51 18.80 11.15
CA VAL A 51 17.21 17.38 11.42
C VAL A 51 18.44 16.50 11.24
N ALA A 52 18.52 15.42 12.01
CA ALA A 52 19.64 14.48 11.96
C ALA A 52 19.61 13.59 10.70
N CYS A 53 19.99 14.13 9.55
CA CYS A 53 20.04 13.41 8.28
C CYS A 53 20.96 12.17 8.31
N THR A 54 22.01 12.18 9.15
CA THR A 54 22.90 11.04 9.36
C THR A 54 22.19 9.82 9.96
N GLU A 55 21.09 9.99 10.68
CA GLU A 55 20.32 8.86 11.22
C GLU A 55 19.58 8.08 10.15
N VAL A 56 19.21 8.74 9.04
CA VAL A 56 18.50 8.09 7.93
C VAL A 56 19.41 7.74 6.76
N LEU A 57 20.56 8.41 6.63
CA LEU A 57 21.62 8.08 5.68
C LEU A 57 22.98 7.98 6.39
N PRO A 58 23.25 6.90 7.15
CA PRO A 58 24.47 6.77 7.97
C PRO A 58 25.77 6.73 7.17
N ALA A 59 25.67 6.44 5.88
CA ALA A 59 26.78 6.39 4.95
C ALA A 59 27.39 7.77 4.63
N ALA A 60 26.65 8.86 4.88
CA ALA A 60 27.03 10.22 4.51
C ALA A 60 27.72 10.95 5.69
N SER A 61 28.76 11.72 5.36
CA SER A 61 29.47 12.62 6.28
C SER A 61 29.15 14.10 6.04
N SER A 62 28.57 14.45 4.89
CA SER A 62 28.11 15.80 4.58
C SER A 62 26.89 15.78 3.67
N PHE A 63 26.14 16.89 3.65
CA PHE A 63 24.88 17.01 2.91
C PHE A 63 24.86 18.27 2.05
N SER A 64 24.12 18.24 0.95
CA SER A 64 23.84 19.42 0.13
C SER A 64 22.74 20.30 0.75
N HIS A 65 22.54 21.48 0.19
CA HIS A 65 21.24 22.14 0.32
C HIS A 65 20.16 21.39 -0.46
N ARG A 66 18.90 21.66 -0.12
CA ARG A 66 17.72 21.20 -0.83
C ARG A 66 17.83 21.55 -2.31
N MET A 67 17.50 20.58 -3.15
CA MET A 67 17.48 20.73 -4.59
C MET A 67 16.36 19.90 -5.21
N GLY A 68 16.07 20.15 -6.48
CA GLY A 68 15.09 19.37 -7.22
C GLY A 68 13.63 19.77 -6.96
N LYS A 69 12.70 19.14 -7.70
CA LYS A 69 11.24 19.28 -7.55
C LYS A 69 10.56 17.92 -7.80
N PRO A 70 10.02 17.24 -6.77
CA PRO A 70 10.03 17.63 -5.35
C PRO A 70 11.45 17.70 -4.74
N THR A 71 11.57 18.36 -3.59
CA THR A 71 12.90 18.68 -3.03
C THR A 71 13.52 17.51 -2.28
N TYR A 72 14.83 17.31 -2.43
CA TYR A 72 15.64 16.36 -1.69
C TYR A 72 17.02 16.95 -1.40
N VAL A 73 17.81 16.24 -0.58
CA VAL A 73 19.19 16.56 -0.21
C VAL A 73 20.09 15.41 -0.63
N GLU A 74 21.23 15.70 -1.24
CA GLU A 74 22.27 14.71 -1.54
C GLU A 74 23.18 14.50 -0.33
N GLY A 75 23.49 13.25 -0.02
CA GLY A 75 24.46 12.87 1.01
C GLY A 75 25.77 12.41 0.38
N TYR A 76 26.89 12.90 0.89
CA TYR A 76 28.22 12.56 0.41
C TYR A 76 29.07 11.95 1.51
N ARG A 77 29.91 10.99 1.11
CA ARG A 77 31.03 10.50 1.92
C ARG A 77 32.32 11.10 1.39
N ASP A 78 33.24 11.42 2.30
CA ASP A 78 34.62 11.74 1.96
C ASP A 78 35.39 10.44 1.68
N ASP A 79 35.89 10.31 0.45
CA ASP A 79 36.73 9.20 0.00
C ASP A 79 38.06 9.80 -0.50
N ALA A 80 39.06 9.83 0.40
CA ALA A 80 40.39 10.39 0.14
C ALA A 80 40.39 11.83 -0.42
N GLY A 81 39.53 12.71 0.11
CA GLY A 81 39.40 14.11 -0.30
C GLY A 81 38.47 14.32 -1.50
N GLN A 82 37.88 13.27 -2.05
CA GLN A 82 36.83 13.36 -3.06
C GLN A 82 35.45 13.14 -2.44
N ARG A 83 34.51 14.03 -2.75
CA ARG A 83 33.11 13.86 -2.38
C ARG A 83 32.47 12.81 -3.27
N LYS A 84 32.12 11.67 -2.69
CA LYS A 84 31.37 10.60 -3.34
C LYS A 84 29.91 10.64 -2.91
N LEU A 85 28.99 10.73 -3.86
CA LEU A 85 27.55 10.62 -3.60
C LEU A 85 27.24 9.22 -3.05
N VAL A 86 26.54 9.15 -1.92
CA VAL A 86 26.16 7.89 -1.27
C VAL A 86 24.65 7.72 -1.10
N GLY A 87 23.87 8.76 -1.40
CA GLY A 87 22.41 8.67 -1.37
C GLY A 87 21.73 10.03 -1.26
N TYR A 88 20.46 9.95 -0.88
CA TYR A 88 19.51 11.05 -0.85
C TYR A 88 18.74 11.03 0.47
N VAL A 89 18.43 12.21 0.99
CA VAL A 89 17.56 12.42 2.15
C VAL A 89 16.44 13.37 1.78
N PHE A 90 15.22 13.07 2.21
CA PHE A 90 14.06 13.89 1.91
C PHE A 90 13.04 13.83 3.04
N LEU A 91 12.29 14.91 3.18
CA LEU A 91 11.20 15.04 4.13
C LEU A 91 9.88 14.77 3.42
N SER A 92 9.03 13.93 4.01
CA SER A 92 7.77 13.52 3.39
C SER A 92 6.89 14.69 2.96
N THR A 93 6.81 15.74 3.77
CA THR A 93 5.95 16.92 3.54
C THR A 93 6.38 17.79 2.37
N ASP A 94 7.61 17.61 1.85
CA ASP A 94 8.04 18.31 0.63
C ASP A 94 7.61 17.58 -0.64
N ILE A 95 7.11 16.34 -0.51
CA ILE A 95 6.80 15.46 -1.63
C ILE A 95 5.31 15.13 -1.67
N VAL A 96 4.73 14.78 -0.52
CA VAL A 96 3.33 14.34 -0.40
C VAL A 96 2.62 15.00 0.78
N ASP A 97 1.33 15.26 0.60
CA ASP A 97 0.43 15.72 1.65
C ASP A 97 -0.63 14.63 1.95
N ILE A 98 -0.18 13.58 2.65
CA ILE A 98 -1.02 12.43 3.02
C ILE A 98 -1.30 12.50 4.53
N PRO A 99 -2.48 12.98 4.95
CA PRO A 99 -2.92 12.86 6.33
C PRO A 99 -3.13 11.41 6.75
N ALA A 100 -2.85 11.17 8.03
CA ALA A 100 -3.11 9.92 8.73
C ALA A 100 -4.44 10.01 9.53
N TYR A 101 -4.60 9.21 10.59
CA TYR A 101 -5.89 9.10 11.30
C TYR A 101 -6.33 10.41 11.94
N SER A 102 -5.37 11.21 12.42
CA SER A 102 -5.63 12.52 13.01
C SER A 102 -6.06 13.60 12.01
N GLY A 103 -6.10 13.28 10.71
CA GLY A 103 -6.32 14.27 9.64
C GLY A 103 -5.09 15.15 9.37
N LYS A 104 -3.95 14.90 10.05
CA LYS A 104 -2.68 15.59 9.84
C LYS A 104 -1.62 14.61 9.29
N PRO A 105 -0.66 15.07 8.48
CA PRO A 105 0.44 14.23 8.02
C PRO A 105 1.34 13.73 9.15
N VAL A 106 1.88 12.52 8.99
CA VAL A 106 3.01 12.02 9.78
C VAL A 106 4.30 12.48 9.12
N ILE A 107 5.00 13.42 9.75
CA ILE A 107 6.20 14.03 9.19
C ILE A 107 7.35 13.05 9.37
N THR A 108 7.91 12.57 8.26
CA THR A 108 8.89 11.49 8.23
C THR A 108 10.10 11.92 7.40
N LEU A 109 11.28 11.79 7.99
CA LEU A 109 12.56 11.90 7.30
C LEU A 109 12.94 10.54 6.73
N ILE A 110 13.31 10.48 5.47
CA ILE A 110 13.58 9.24 4.75
C ILE A 110 14.95 9.36 4.08
N GLY A 111 15.76 8.31 4.20
CA GLY A 111 17.05 8.16 3.54
C GLY A 111 17.02 7.00 2.55
N MET A 112 17.64 7.21 1.39
CA MET A 112 17.70 6.26 0.29
C MET A 112 19.10 6.28 -0.32
N ASP A 113 19.71 5.14 -0.60
CA ASP A 113 21.00 5.10 -1.27
C ASP A 113 20.89 5.34 -2.79
N THR A 114 22.02 5.29 -3.49
CA THR A 114 22.09 5.49 -4.95
C THR A 114 21.47 4.36 -5.76
N ASP A 115 21.20 3.20 -5.14
CA ASP A 115 20.55 2.05 -5.76
C ASP A 115 19.03 2.04 -5.49
N GLY A 116 18.53 3.03 -4.74
CA GLY A 116 17.12 3.16 -4.39
C GLY A 116 16.71 2.33 -3.17
N ILE A 117 17.66 1.84 -2.38
CA ILE A 117 17.38 1.09 -1.15
C ILE A 117 17.17 2.07 -0.01
N ILE A 118 16.10 1.86 0.77
CA ILE A 118 15.80 2.66 1.95
C ILE A 118 16.84 2.36 3.04
N THR A 119 17.65 3.36 3.38
CA THR A 119 18.72 3.26 4.39
C THR A 119 18.25 3.67 5.78
N GLY A 120 17.12 4.36 5.87
CA GLY A 120 16.59 4.86 7.14
C GLY A 120 15.26 5.58 7.01
N THR A 121 14.45 5.48 8.06
CA THR A 121 13.19 6.21 8.19
C THR A 121 13.04 6.68 9.63
N LYS A 122 12.80 7.98 9.82
CA LYS A 122 12.61 8.57 11.14
C LYS A 122 11.36 9.43 11.13
N ILE A 123 10.40 9.09 11.97
CA ILE A 123 9.28 9.99 12.24
C ILE A 123 9.83 11.16 13.04
N LEU A 124 9.50 12.37 12.63
CA LEU A 124 9.88 13.60 13.31
C LEU A 124 8.73 14.16 14.13
N ARG A 125 7.49 14.00 13.64
CA ARG A 125 6.29 14.51 14.30
C ARG A 125 5.05 13.74 13.83
N HIS A 126 4.12 13.48 14.74
CA HIS A 126 2.77 13.01 14.41
C HIS A 126 1.73 13.57 15.38
N SER A 127 0.45 13.45 15.04
CA SER A 127 -0.67 13.80 15.93
C SER A 127 -1.64 12.62 16.11
N GLU A 128 -1.14 11.41 15.88
CA GLU A 128 -1.93 10.19 15.95
C GLU A 128 -2.31 9.83 17.40
N PRO A 129 -3.58 9.51 17.69
CA PRO A 129 -4.04 9.14 19.02
C PRO A 129 -3.65 7.70 19.42
N ILE A 130 -2.53 7.19 18.92
CA ILE A 130 -2.08 5.80 19.16
C ILE A 130 -1.83 5.52 20.65
N LEU A 131 -1.38 6.53 21.39
CA LEU A 131 -1.15 6.43 22.84
C LEU A 131 -2.46 6.41 23.63
N LEU A 132 -3.52 7.07 23.12
CA LEU A 132 -4.86 6.97 23.72
C LEU A 132 -5.41 5.54 23.57
N LEU A 133 -4.93 4.79 22.59
CA LEU A 133 -5.20 3.36 22.42
C LEU A 133 -4.25 2.47 23.25
N GLY A 134 -3.36 3.06 24.06
CA GLY A 134 -2.37 2.34 24.86
C GLY A 134 -1.18 1.79 24.07
N ILE A 135 -0.99 2.22 22.81
CA ILE A 135 0.09 1.75 21.94
C ILE A 135 1.32 2.66 22.13
N PRO A 136 2.46 2.14 22.63
CA PRO A 136 3.65 2.94 22.84
C PRO A 136 4.27 3.42 21.52
N GLU A 137 4.87 4.61 21.50
CA GLU A 137 5.46 5.22 20.29
C GLU A 137 6.56 4.36 19.67
N SER A 138 7.27 3.56 20.48
CA SER A 138 8.29 2.60 20.01
C SER A 138 7.74 1.58 19.02
N VAL A 139 6.43 1.30 19.04
CA VAL A 139 5.76 0.42 18.07
C VAL A 139 5.72 1.08 16.69
N LEU A 140 5.52 2.39 16.63
CA LEU A 140 5.54 3.14 15.36
C LEU A 140 6.97 3.23 14.80
N THR A 141 7.97 3.40 15.67
CA THR A 141 9.39 3.32 15.30
C THR A 141 9.74 1.92 14.76
N LYS A 142 9.28 0.86 15.43
CA LYS A 142 9.45 -0.52 14.95
C LYS A 142 8.79 -0.72 13.59
N PHE A 143 7.61 -0.14 13.39
CA PHE A 143 6.89 -0.21 12.13
C PHE A 143 7.68 0.41 10.97
N VAL A 144 8.16 1.65 11.12
CA VAL A 144 8.93 2.31 10.04
C VAL A 144 10.28 1.64 9.80
N ASN A 145 10.91 1.07 10.82
CA ASN A 145 12.15 0.32 10.63
C ASN A 145 11.99 -0.93 9.75
N GLN A 146 10.77 -1.38 9.47
CA GLN A 146 10.56 -2.46 8.50
C GLN A 146 10.91 -2.05 7.06
N TYR A 147 10.97 -0.76 6.71
CA TYR A 147 11.38 -0.31 5.38
C TYR A 147 12.88 -0.46 5.12
N LEU A 148 13.70 -0.59 6.16
CA LEU A 148 15.16 -0.71 6.03
C LEU A 148 15.55 -1.87 5.10
N GLY A 149 16.43 -1.56 4.14
CA GLY A 149 16.94 -2.52 3.17
C GLY A 149 15.99 -2.90 2.04
N LYS A 150 14.80 -2.28 1.96
CA LYS A 150 13.85 -2.49 0.86
C LYS A 150 14.07 -1.48 -0.25
N PHE A 151 13.82 -1.90 -1.49
CA PHE A 151 13.91 -1.02 -2.63
C PHE A 151 12.64 -0.17 -2.72
N VAL A 152 12.76 1.13 -3.01
CA VAL A 152 11.58 2.00 -3.17
C VAL A 152 10.70 1.59 -4.35
N GLY A 153 11.24 0.77 -5.26
CA GLY A 153 10.48 0.16 -6.36
C GLY A 153 9.72 -1.11 -5.98
N ASP A 154 9.87 -1.62 -4.76
CA ASP A 154 9.20 -2.83 -4.31
C ASP A 154 7.69 -2.62 -4.13
N LYS A 155 6.93 -3.69 -4.33
CA LYS A 155 5.48 -3.69 -4.14
C LYS A 155 5.15 -3.96 -2.68
N ILE A 156 5.07 -2.91 -1.87
CA ILE A 156 4.90 -3.04 -0.41
C ILE A 156 3.44 -2.86 0.02
N GLU A 157 2.92 -3.82 0.77
CA GLU A 157 1.56 -3.83 1.31
C GLU A 157 1.53 -4.03 2.84
N ILE A 158 0.46 -3.57 3.47
CA ILE A 158 0.23 -3.78 4.91
C ILE A 158 -0.42 -5.15 5.13
N GLY A 159 0.08 -5.90 6.11
CA GLY A 159 -0.36 -7.25 6.43
C GLY A 159 0.46 -8.33 5.73
N LYS A 160 0.05 -9.59 5.89
CA LYS A 160 0.72 -10.73 5.24
C LYS A 160 0.63 -10.59 3.72
N ALA A 161 1.80 -10.59 3.08
CA ALA A 161 1.96 -10.36 1.65
C ALA A 161 1.33 -11.46 0.80
N ARG A 162 0.95 -11.08 -0.42
CA ARG A 162 0.54 -11.99 -1.48
C ARG A 162 1.78 -12.74 -1.99
N ASN A 163 1.95 -14.00 -1.56
CA ASN A 163 3.13 -14.82 -1.90
C ASN A 163 3.32 -15.07 -3.41
N GLU A 164 2.29 -14.85 -4.24
CA GLU A 164 2.29 -15.24 -5.65
C GLU A 164 2.69 -14.12 -6.62
N GLU A 165 2.74 -12.85 -6.18
CA GLU A 165 2.88 -11.69 -7.07
C GLU A 165 4.09 -10.77 -6.76
N GLY A 166 5.00 -11.22 -5.89
CA GLY A 166 6.20 -10.44 -5.53
C GLY A 166 5.90 -9.23 -4.64
N TYR A 167 4.77 -9.25 -3.92
CA TYR A 167 4.47 -8.25 -2.90
C TYR A 167 5.23 -8.55 -1.61
N ILE A 168 5.67 -7.49 -0.95
CA ILE A 168 6.35 -7.54 0.35
C ILE A 168 5.36 -7.02 1.40
N GLY A 169 5.08 -7.86 2.39
CA GLY A 169 4.14 -7.54 3.47
C GLY A 169 4.87 -6.88 4.62
N LEU A 170 4.26 -5.85 5.21
CA LEU A 170 4.71 -5.24 6.46
C LEU A 170 3.74 -5.58 7.59
N ASP A 171 4.29 -5.89 8.76
CA ASP A 171 3.48 -6.07 9.96
C ASP A 171 2.76 -4.76 10.28
N ALA A 172 1.44 -4.82 10.40
CA ALA A 172 0.62 -3.68 10.77
C ALA A 172 0.62 -3.45 12.29
N ILE A 173 0.08 -2.32 12.72
CA ILE A 173 -0.15 -2.02 14.15
C ILE A 173 -1.63 -2.25 14.46
N THR A 174 -1.92 -3.17 15.39
CA THR A 174 -3.29 -3.42 15.86
C THR A 174 -3.90 -2.13 16.40
N GLY A 175 -5.07 -1.74 15.86
CA GLY A 175 -5.79 -0.52 16.28
C GLY A 175 -5.32 0.76 15.61
N ALA A 176 -4.22 0.74 14.85
CA ALA A 176 -3.68 1.92 14.14
C ALA A 176 -3.54 1.67 12.63
N THR A 177 -4.50 0.95 12.04
CA THR A 177 -4.51 0.55 10.62
C THR A 177 -4.39 1.75 9.69
N VAL A 178 -5.18 2.80 9.96
CA VAL A 178 -5.19 4.03 9.17
C VAL A 178 -3.81 4.69 9.16
N THR A 179 -3.18 4.78 10.33
CA THR A 179 -1.85 5.36 10.51
C THR A 179 -0.79 4.61 9.70
N VAL A 180 -0.77 3.26 9.79
CA VAL A 180 0.25 2.46 9.09
C VAL A 180 0.06 2.44 7.57
N ILE A 181 -1.20 2.47 7.10
CA ILE A 181 -1.51 2.60 5.67
C ILE A 181 -1.00 3.95 5.15
N ALA A 182 -1.34 5.05 5.83
CA ALA A 182 -0.90 6.39 5.45
C ALA A 182 0.64 6.46 5.45
N GLN A 183 1.28 5.90 6.48
CA GLN A 183 2.73 5.89 6.59
C GLN A 183 3.42 5.09 5.47
N ASN A 184 2.84 3.96 5.05
CA ASN A 184 3.33 3.21 3.89
C ASN A 184 3.26 4.04 2.61
N GLN A 185 2.13 4.71 2.38
CA GLN A 185 2.00 5.59 1.22
C GLN A 185 2.98 6.76 1.28
N VAL A 186 3.19 7.36 2.46
CA VAL A 186 4.14 8.44 2.68
C VAL A 186 5.55 8.00 2.30
N VAL A 187 6.03 6.88 2.86
CA VAL A 187 7.42 6.42 2.63
C VAL A 187 7.61 6.01 1.18
N MET A 188 6.72 5.17 0.64
CA MET A 188 6.88 4.61 -0.69
C MET A 188 6.70 5.65 -1.79
N ARG A 189 5.65 6.49 -1.74
CA ARG A 189 5.45 7.54 -2.76
C ARG A 189 6.57 8.58 -2.74
N SER A 190 7.05 8.94 -1.55
CA SER A 190 8.19 9.85 -1.41
C SER A 190 9.46 9.25 -2.03
N GLY A 191 9.78 8.00 -1.70
CA GLY A 191 10.92 7.29 -2.26
C GLY A 191 10.86 7.16 -3.78
N VAL A 192 9.70 6.78 -4.33
CA VAL A 192 9.48 6.65 -5.77
C VAL A 192 9.62 7.97 -6.50
N ALA A 193 9.07 9.05 -5.95
CA ALA A 193 9.16 10.37 -6.56
C ALA A 193 10.62 10.83 -6.70
N ILE A 194 11.41 10.68 -5.62
CA ILE A 194 12.83 11.04 -5.65
C ILE A 194 13.62 10.08 -6.55
N ALA A 195 13.40 8.77 -6.45
CA ALA A 195 14.08 7.79 -7.29
C ALA A 195 13.83 7.99 -8.79
N ARG A 196 12.62 8.41 -9.19
CA ARG A 196 12.32 8.78 -10.58
C ARG A 196 13.08 10.04 -11.00
N GLN A 197 13.12 11.04 -10.13
CA GLN A 197 13.75 12.32 -10.41
C GLN A 197 15.28 12.22 -10.54
N VAL A 198 15.92 11.38 -9.72
CA VAL A 198 17.37 11.15 -9.75
C VAL A 198 17.80 10.04 -10.72
N GLY A 199 16.85 9.45 -11.44
CA GLY A 199 17.11 8.49 -12.53
C GLY A 199 17.30 7.03 -12.10
N ILE A 200 17.04 6.68 -10.84
CA ILE A 200 17.05 5.30 -10.34
C ILE A 200 15.87 4.50 -10.92
N LEU A 201 14.67 5.09 -10.90
CA LEU A 201 13.46 4.49 -11.46
C LEU A 201 13.13 5.11 -12.81
N LYS A 202 12.85 4.26 -13.81
CA LYS A 202 12.38 4.72 -15.11
C LYS A 202 10.93 5.20 -15.03
N VAL A 203 10.67 6.38 -15.59
CA VAL A 203 9.31 6.89 -15.77
C VAL A 203 8.75 6.30 -17.05
N GLU A 204 7.97 5.22 -16.94
CA GLU A 204 7.21 4.70 -18.08
C GLU A 204 5.85 5.40 -18.13
N PRO A 205 5.56 6.20 -19.16
CA PRO A 205 4.26 6.85 -19.29
C PRO A 205 3.19 5.77 -19.49
N ARG A 206 2.20 5.73 -18.60
CA ARG A 206 0.99 4.92 -18.75
C ARG A 206 -0.05 5.76 -19.48
N PRO A 207 -0.27 5.57 -20.79
CA PRO A 207 -1.25 6.37 -21.52
C PRO A 207 -2.65 6.18 -20.93
N ALA A 208 -3.43 7.26 -20.93
CA ALA A 208 -4.83 7.21 -20.56
C ALA A 208 -5.61 6.25 -21.47
N ILE A 209 -6.59 5.57 -20.89
CA ILE A 209 -7.48 4.68 -21.62
C ILE A 209 -8.31 5.46 -22.65
N ARG A 210 -8.41 4.92 -23.87
CA ARG A 210 -9.36 5.39 -24.88
C ARG A 210 -10.48 4.38 -25.00
N TYR A 211 -11.70 4.82 -24.74
CA TYR A 211 -12.87 3.94 -24.76
C TYR A 211 -13.39 3.75 -26.18
N SER A 212 -13.73 2.50 -26.53
CA SER A 212 -14.41 2.19 -27.79
C SER A 212 -15.78 2.86 -27.86
N ALA A 213 -16.32 3.04 -29.07
CA ALA A 213 -17.68 3.54 -29.29
C ALA A 213 -18.81 2.54 -28.94
N ILE A 214 -18.50 1.38 -28.35
CA ILE A 214 -19.50 0.38 -27.96
C ILE A 214 -20.40 0.95 -26.85
N ASP A 215 -21.71 0.92 -27.11
CA ASP A 215 -22.75 1.40 -26.20
C ASP A 215 -23.84 0.34 -26.02
N GLU A 216 -23.58 -0.65 -25.16
CA GLU A 216 -24.51 -1.73 -24.82
C GLU A 216 -25.12 -1.54 -23.42
N ARG A 217 -26.30 -2.14 -23.21
CA ARG A 217 -26.94 -2.25 -21.88
C ARG A 217 -26.93 -3.72 -21.49
N LEU A 218 -26.08 -4.06 -20.53
CA LEU A 218 -25.81 -5.42 -20.13
C LEU A 218 -26.60 -5.79 -18.89
N SER A 219 -27.06 -7.04 -18.84
CA SER A 219 -27.54 -7.67 -17.60
C SER A 219 -26.36 -7.90 -16.63
N TRP A 220 -26.68 -8.09 -15.37
CA TRP A 220 -25.68 -8.39 -14.34
C TRP A 220 -24.87 -9.66 -14.66
N GLU A 221 -25.55 -10.69 -15.19
CA GLU A 221 -24.88 -11.93 -15.61
C GLU A 221 -23.90 -11.69 -16.77
N GLN A 222 -24.27 -10.86 -17.74
CA GLN A 222 -23.39 -10.51 -18.86
C GLN A 222 -22.16 -9.72 -18.39
N LEU A 223 -22.35 -8.77 -17.47
CA LEU A 223 -21.26 -7.99 -16.86
C LEU A 223 -20.28 -8.87 -16.06
N LEU A 224 -20.76 -9.91 -15.38
CA LEU A 224 -19.90 -10.89 -14.72
C LEU A 224 -19.15 -11.75 -15.75
N LYS A 225 -19.86 -12.21 -16.79
CA LYS A 225 -19.31 -13.11 -17.81
C LYS A 225 -18.22 -12.45 -18.64
N ASP A 226 -18.37 -11.18 -19.01
CA ASP A 226 -17.37 -10.46 -19.80
C ASP A 226 -16.23 -9.84 -18.95
N GLY A 227 -16.34 -9.91 -17.62
CA GLY A 227 -15.34 -9.40 -16.67
C GLY A 227 -15.45 -7.91 -16.37
N SER A 228 -16.50 -7.22 -16.85
CA SER A 228 -16.81 -5.83 -16.49
C SER A 228 -17.19 -5.65 -15.02
N VAL A 229 -17.62 -6.73 -14.39
CA VAL A 229 -17.84 -6.82 -12.95
C VAL A 229 -17.07 -8.02 -12.42
N ARG A 230 -16.34 -7.80 -11.34
CA ARG A 230 -15.54 -8.81 -10.64
C ARG A 230 -16.06 -8.99 -9.23
N ARG A 231 -15.74 -10.14 -8.65
CA ARG A 231 -16.15 -10.52 -7.29
C ARG A 231 -14.93 -10.75 -6.42
N LEU A 232 -15.00 -10.32 -5.16
CA LEU A 232 -14.03 -10.62 -4.11
C LEU A 232 -14.80 -11.10 -2.88
N THR A 233 -14.65 -12.39 -2.56
CA THR A 233 -15.32 -13.01 -1.42
C THR A 233 -14.29 -13.42 -0.38
N VAL A 234 -14.49 -12.99 0.86
CA VAL A 234 -13.70 -13.37 2.02
C VAL A 234 -14.58 -14.16 2.97
N LYS A 235 -14.12 -15.35 3.36
CA LYS A 235 -14.79 -16.23 4.32
C LYS A 235 -14.21 -16.06 5.71
N SER A 236 -15.03 -16.26 6.74
CA SER A 236 -14.68 -16.10 8.16
C SER A 236 -13.46 -16.94 8.56
N GLU A 237 -13.36 -18.15 8.03
CA GLU A 237 -12.27 -19.09 8.32
C GLU A 237 -10.91 -18.58 7.82
N GLN A 238 -10.90 -17.79 6.74
CA GLN A 238 -9.67 -17.18 6.21
C GLN A 238 -9.10 -16.13 7.18
N LEU A 239 -9.97 -15.55 8.02
CA LEU A 239 -9.63 -14.62 9.09
C LEU A 239 -9.44 -15.31 10.46
N GLY A 240 -9.42 -16.64 10.50
CA GLY A 240 -9.28 -17.39 11.75
C GLY A 240 -10.53 -17.40 12.63
N MET A 241 -11.67 -16.96 12.09
CA MET A 241 -12.97 -16.96 12.78
C MET A 241 -13.72 -18.28 12.50
N PRO A 242 -14.71 -18.65 13.34
CA PRO A 242 -15.55 -19.81 13.08
C PRO A 242 -16.28 -19.71 11.74
N ARG A 243 -16.50 -20.86 11.11
CA ARG A 243 -17.27 -20.94 9.85
C ARG A 243 -18.70 -20.46 10.08
N THR A 244 -19.15 -19.57 9.20
CA THR A 244 -20.52 -19.04 9.17
C THR A 244 -21.18 -19.41 7.84
N ALA A 245 -22.51 -19.35 7.79
CA ALA A 245 -23.28 -19.60 6.56
C ALA A 245 -23.10 -18.44 5.55
N GLU A 246 -23.13 -17.19 6.05
CA GLU A 246 -22.81 -16.00 5.25
C GLU A 246 -21.29 -15.78 5.21
N PRO A 247 -20.74 -15.30 4.09
CA PRO A 247 -19.34 -14.87 4.00
C PRO A 247 -19.08 -13.67 4.92
N TYR A 248 -17.79 -13.45 5.24
CA TYR A 248 -17.36 -12.26 5.99
C TYR A 248 -17.72 -11.00 5.23
N VAL A 249 -17.24 -10.94 3.99
CA VAL A 249 -17.51 -9.89 3.02
C VAL A 249 -17.60 -10.53 1.63
N ASP A 250 -18.54 -10.09 0.82
CA ASP A 250 -18.77 -10.53 -0.55
C ASP A 250 -19.02 -9.32 -1.45
N MET A 251 -17.95 -8.82 -2.05
CA MET A 251 -17.96 -7.60 -2.83
C MET A 251 -18.05 -7.88 -4.33
N PHE A 252 -18.86 -7.10 -5.02
CA PHE A 252 -18.83 -6.96 -6.47
C PHE A 252 -18.40 -5.55 -6.84
N PHE A 253 -17.54 -5.43 -7.84
CA PHE A 253 -16.95 -4.16 -8.19
C PHE A 253 -16.63 -4.08 -9.69
N GLY A 254 -16.48 -2.86 -10.19
CA GLY A 254 -16.13 -2.61 -11.58
C GLY A 254 -15.87 -1.13 -11.87
N HIS A 255 -15.36 -0.84 -13.08
CA HIS A 255 -14.98 0.51 -13.47
C HIS A 255 -16.10 1.23 -14.21
N LEU A 256 -16.65 2.28 -13.60
CA LEU A 256 -17.81 2.99 -14.11
C LEU A 256 -17.51 3.93 -15.29
N ASN A 257 -16.27 4.36 -15.48
CA ASN A 257 -15.93 5.24 -16.61
C ASN A 257 -16.03 4.54 -17.97
N THR A 258 -16.10 3.21 -18.00
CA THR A 258 -16.36 2.48 -19.24
C THR A 258 -17.83 2.71 -19.63
N PRO A 259 -18.15 3.36 -20.77
CA PRO A 259 -19.52 3.82 -21.05
C PRO A 259 -20.59 2.73 -20.94
N SER A 260 -20.36 1.57 -21.56
CA SER A 260 -21.31 0.45 -21.50
C SER A 260 -21.51 -0.07 -20.07
N VAL A 261 -20.45 -0.13 -19.26
CA VAL A 261 -20.51 -0.60 -17.86
C VAL A 261 -21.22 0.44 -16.99
N GLY A 262 -20.78 1.70 -17.06
CA GLY A 262 -21.34 2.80 -16.29
C GLY A 262 -22.83 2.99 -16.54
N LYS A 263 -23.27 2.97 -17.81
CA LYS A 263 -24.70 3.09 -18.15
C LYS A 263 -25.50 1.84 -17.78
N SER A 264 -24.91 0.65 -17.79
CA SER A 264 -25.58 -0.58 -17.33
C SER A 264 -25.80 -0.58 -15.81
N ILE A 265 -24.82 -0.11 -15.01
CA ILE A 265 -24.94 -0.03 -13.55
C ILE A 265 -25.83 1.14 -13.12
N LEU A 266 -25.59 2.35 -13.65
CA LEU A 266 -26.18 3.58 -13.13
C LEU A 266 -27.43 4.04 -13.89
N GLY A 267 -27.69 3.46 -15.06
CA GLY A 267 -28.58 4.06 -16.05
C GLY A 267 -27.92 5.26 -16.75
N GLU A 268 -28.55 5.77 -17.81
CA GLU A 268 -27.96 6.85 -18.61
C GLU A 268 -27.84 8.17 -17.85
N SER A 269 -28.88 8.55 -17.10
CA SER A 269 -28.90 9.79 -16.33
C SER A 269 -27.89 9.74 -15.18
N GLY A 270 -27.82 8.62 -14.47
CA GLY A 270 -26.84 8.39 -13.41
C GLY A 270 -25.40 8.43 -13.93
N TYR A 271 -25.15 7.78 -15.06
CA TYR A 271 -23.83 7.82 -15.71
C TYR A 271 -23.45 9.23 -16.16
N THR A 272 -24.35 9.95 -16.82
CA THR A 272 -24.10 11.32 -17.27
C THR A 272 -23.83 12.26 -16.09
N SER A 273 -24.57 12.11 -15.00
CA SER A 273 -24.36 12.90 -13.77
C SER A 273 -23.05 12.54 -13.06
N LEU A 274 -22.61 11.29 -13.11
CA LEU A 274 -21.30 10.89 -12.57
C LEU A 274 -20.18 11.50 -13.40
N MET A 275 -20.22 11.31 -14.73
CA MET A 275 -19.17 11.79 -15.63
C MET A 275 -19.05 13.31 -15.64
N SER A 276 -20.12 14.06 -15.38
CA SER A 276 -20.06 15.53 -15.27
C SER A 276 -19.37 16.03 -14.00
N ARG A 277 -19.17 15.17 -12.99
CA ARG A 277 -18.48 15.50 -11.74
C ARG A 277 -17.01 15.07 -11.73
N LEU A 278 -16.66 14.10 -12.58
CA LEU A 278 -15.29 13.61 -12.69
C LEU A 278 -14.45 14.58 -13.52
N LYS A 279 -13.23 14.85 -13.05
CA LYS A 279 -12.22 15.53 -13.86
C LYS A 279 -11.54 14.55 -14.81
N ASP A 280 -10.76 15.10 -15.73
CA ASP A 280 -9.87 14.31 -16.58
C ASP A 280 -8.95 13.42 -15.72
N ASN A 281 -8.80 12.16 -16.12
CA ASN A 281 -8.03 11.14 -15.41
C ASN A 281 -8.53 10.79 -13.99
N GLU A 282 -9.76 11.17 -13.60
CA GLU A 282 -10.41 10.63 -12.41
C GLU A 282 -11.18 9.35 -12.76
N HIS A 283 -11.12 8.35 -11.87
CA HIS A 283 -11.66 7.02 -12.13
C HIS A 283 -12.67 6.63 -11.05
N ALA A 284 -13.91 6.37 -11.47
CA ALA A 284 -14.96 5.89 -10.59
C ALA A 284 -15.01 4.35 -10.60
N ILE A 285 -14.95 3.77 -9.40
CA ILE A 285 -15.07 2.34 -9.14
C ILE A 285 -16.29 2.15 -8.26
N PHE A 286 -17.24 1.33 -8.71
CA PHE A 286 -18.37 0.98 -7.85
C PHE A 286 -18.03 -0.25 -7.03
N ILE A 287 -18.58 -0.33 -5.82
CA ILE A 287 -18.58 -1.52 -4.99
C ILE A 287 -19.99 -1.71 -4.44
N ILE A 288 -20.53 -2.91 -4.58
CA ILE A 288 -21.68 -3.39 -3.80
C ILE A 288 -21.23 -4.58 -2.96
N SER A 289 -21.78 -4.73 -1.77
CA SER A 289 -21.34 -5.78 -0.85
C SER A 289 -22.50 -6.41 -0.10
N ASN A 290 -22.34 -7.72 0.13
CA ASN A 290 -23.05 -8.50 1.12
C ASN A 290 -22.05 -9.11 2.11
N GLY A 291 -22.57 -9.75 3.15
CA GLY A 291 -21.79 -10.31 4.23
C GLY A 291 -22.35 -9.89 5.57
N TYR A 292 -21.69 -10.34 6.63
CA TYR A 292 -22.05 -9.93 7.99
C TYR A 292 -21.21 -8.75 8.50
N ASP A 293 -20.05 -8.49 7.89
CA ASP A 293 -19.18 -7.36 8.23
C ASP A 293 -19.09 -6.37 7.05
N SER A 294 -18.59 -5.16 7.32
CA SER A 294 -18.56 -4.05 6.38
C SER A 294 -17.22 -3.92 5.67
N PHE A 295 -17.27 -3.58 4.37
CA PHE A 295 -16.07 -3.19 3.63
C PHE A 295 -15.59 -1.77 3.94
N LYS A 296 -16.43 -0.94 4.56
CA LYS A 296 -16.09 0.46 4.86
C LYS A 296 -15.11 0.58 6.02
N GLY A 297 -15.17 -0.40 6.93
CA GLY A 297 -14.30 -0.54 8.09
C GLY A 297 -14.55 0.48 9.19
N SER A 298 -13.64 0.51 10.17
CA SER A 298 -13.85 1.22 11.45
C SER A 298 -13.49 2.71 11.39
N GLY A 299 -12.67 3.12 10.42
CA GLY A 299 -12.27 4.51 10.22
C GLY A 299 -13.29 5.39 9.52
N PHE A 300 -14.47 4.86 9.16
CA PHE A 300 -15.48 5.57 8.40
C PHE A 300 -16.25 6.60 9.26
N VAL A 301 -15.63 7.76 9.44
CA VAL A 301 -16.22 8.98 10.02
C VAL A 301 -16.04 10.15 9.05
N ARG A 302 -16.74 11.28 9.25
CA ARG A 302 -16.50 12.49 8.44
C ARG A 302 -15.04 12.93 8.56
N GLY A 303 -14.38 13.18 7.42
CA GLY A 303 -12.95 13.45 7.31
C GLY A 303 -12.04 12.21 7.47
N GLY A 304 -12.62 11.02 7.64
CA GLY A 304 -11.90 9.76 7.81
C GLY A 304 -11.52 9.08 6.50
N ILE A 305 -10.84 7.94 6.62
CA ILE A 305 -10.45 7.10 5.49
C ILE A 305 -11.21 5.77 5.52
N TYR A 306 -11.32 5.15 4.35
CA TYR A 306 -11.72 3.76 4.22
C TYR A 306 -10.48 2.88 4.45
N ASP A 307 -10.45 2.20 5.59
CA ASP A 307 -9.27 1.47 6.09
C ASP A 307 -9.22 0.00 5.66
N ARG A 308 -10.32 -0.52 5.11
CA ARG A 308 -10.44 -1.91 4.66
C ARG A 308 -10.44 -2.11 3.16
N VAL A 309 -10.64 -1.06 2.36
CA VAL A 309 -10.65 -1.16 0.89
C VAL A 309 -9.62 -0.23 0.29
N GLN A 310 -8.84 -0.77 -0.64
CA GLN A 310 -7.83 -0.05 -1.39
C GLN A 310 -7.83 -0.54 -2.83
N VAL A 311 -7.26 0.26 -3.73
CA VAL A 311 -6.94 -0.19 -5.08
C VAL A 311 -5.44 -0.23 -5.21
N SER A 312 -4.89 -1.37 -5.62
CA SER A 312 -3.46 -1.49 -5.91
C SER A 312 -3.23 -1.56 -7.42
N GLN A 313 -2.23 -0.82 -7.90
CA GLN A 313 -1.75 -0.90 -9.27
C GLN A 313 -0.23 -0.84 -9.27
N ASP A 314 0.38 -1.98 -9.59
CA ASP A 314 1.83 -2.14 -9.59
C ASP A 314 2.44 -1.87 -8.21
N MET A 315 3.25 -0.83 -8.06
CA MET A 315 3.85 -0.37 -6.79
C MET A 315 2.97 0.64 -6.03
N ASP A 316 1.92 1.15 -6.67
CA ASP A 316 1.06 2.19 -6.11
C ASP A 316 -0.15 1.58 -5.42
N ALA A 317 -0.47 2.10 -4.23
CA ALA A 317 -1.72 1.82 -3.51
C ALA A 317 -2.53 3.10 -3.35
N TYR A 318 -3.81 3.03 -3.67
CA TYR A 318 -4.78 4.12 -3.61
C TYR A 318 -5.79 3.83 -2.50
N THR A 319 -5.89 4.76 -1.57
CA THR A 319 -6.81 4.75 -0.43
C THR A 319 -7.88 5.80 -0.65
N PHE A 320 -9.03 5.63 -0.01
CA PHE A 320 -10.18 6.51 -0.23
C PHE A 320 -10.50 7.31 1.02
N ARG A 321 -10.85 8.58 0.85
CA ARG A 321 -11.44 9.43 1.88
C ARG A 321 -12.94 9.57 1.69
N ASP A 322 -13.59 10.19 2.67
CA ASP A 322 -14.98 10.61 2.54
C ASP A 322 -15.22 11.54 1.32
N LEU A 323 -14.27 12.39 0.96
CA LEU A 323 -14.30 13.24 -0.25
C LEU A 323 -14.18 12.47 -1.58
N ASP A 324 -13.71 11.23 -1.52
CA ASP A 324 -13.57 10.34 -2.66
C ASP A 324 -14.76 9.40 -2.80
N TYR A 325 -15.76 9.54 -1.94
CA TYR A 325 -16.91 8.67 -1.86
C TYR A 325 -18.18 9.35 -2.39
N LEU A 326 -18.92 8.63 -3.21
CA LEU A 326 -20.31 8.94 -3.59
C LEU A 326 -21.22 7.75 -3.24
N ASN A 327 -22.47 8.06 -2.88
CA ASN A 327 -23.48 7.02 -2.67
C ASN A 327 -23.88 6.37 -4.01
N LEU A 328 -23.91 5.04 -4.03
CA LEU A 328 -24.56 4.27 -5.10
C LEU A 328 -25.99 3.92 -4.67
N TRP A 329 -26.96 4.70 -5.15
CA TRP A 329 -28.36 4.58 -4.74
C TRP A 329 -29.06 3.33 -5.27
N GLY A 330 -28.59 2.77 -6.40
CA GLY A 330 -29.23 1.65 -7.07
C GLY A 330 -28.34 1.08 -8.16
N VAL A 331 -28.46 -0.22 -8.42
CA VAL A 331 -27.91 -0.88 -9.61
C VAL A 331 -29.07 -1.16 -10.57
N GLN A 332 -28.98 -0.63 -11.79
CA GLN A 332 -30.01 -0.73 -12.83
C GLN A 332 -29.88 -2.01 -13.68
N ALA A 333 -28.71 -2.65 -13.67
CA ALA A 333 -28.45 -3.84 -14.47
C ALA A 333 -29.44 -4.97 -14.11
N PRO A 334 -30.20 -5.50 -15.09
CA PRO A 334 -31.16 -6.57 -14.82
C PRO A 334 -30.51 -7.80 -14.18
N GLY A 335 -31.14 -8.34 -13.14
CA GLY A 335 -30.62 -9.50 -12.40
C GLY A 335 -29.50 -9.18 -11.41
N ALA A 336 -29.25 -7.90 -11.10
CA ALA A 336 -28.32 -7.53 -10.04
C ALA A 336 -28.78 -8.09 -8.68
N PRO A 337 -27.86 -8.63 -7.85
CA PRO A 337 -28.19 -9.15 -6.54
C PRO A 337 -28.63 -8.00 -5.62
N SER A 338 -29.42 -8.33 -4.59
CA SER A 338 -29.59 -7.42 -3.46
C SER A 338 -28.26 -7.20 -2.76
N TYR A 339 -28.09 -6.05 -2.11
CA TYR A 339 -26.86 -5.71 -1.37
C TYR A 339 -27.21 -4.93 -0.11
N LYS A 340 -26.41 -5.13 0.95
CA LYS A 340 -26.54 -4.39 2.23
C LYS A 340 -25.75 -3.08 2.20
N GLU A 341 -24.67 -3.03 1.43
CA GLU A 341 -23.80 -1.87 1.33
C GLU A 341 -23.42 -1.56 -0.10
N SER A 342 -23.18 -0.28 -0.38
CA SER A 342 -22.79 0.20 -1.69
C SER A 342 -21.96 1.49 -1.61
N ALA A 343 -21.12 1.70 -2.62
CA ALA A 343 -20.24 2.86 -2.75
C ALA A 343 -19.86 3.10 -4.21
N ILE A 344 -19.57 4.36 -4.54
CA ILE A 344 -18.72 4.72 -5.67
C ILE A 344 -17.49 5.41 -5.08
N PHE A 345 -16.31 4.88 -5.39
CA PHE A 345 -15.02 5.46 -5.01
C PHE A 345 -14.37 6.12 -6.20
N ILE A 346 -13.82 7.32 -5.99
CA ILE A 346 -13.12 8.10 -7.01
C ILE A 346 -11.62 8.04 -6.75
N ILE A 347 -10.86 7.46 -7.66
CA ILE A 347 -9.41 7.60 -7.70
C ILE A 347 -9.10 8.91 -8.43
N ARG A 348 -8.42 9.82 -7.74
CA ARG A 348 -8.04 11.15 -8.26
C ARG A 348 -6.56 11.30 -8.61
N ASP A 349 -5.78 10.27 -8.29
CA ASP A 349 -4.34 10.28 -8.47
C ASP A 349 -4.00 10.05 -9.96
N PRO A 350 -3.26 10.97 -10.61
CA PRO A 350 -2.94 10.86 -12.04
C PRO A 350 -1.99 9.70 -12.36
N GLY A 351 -1.37 9.08 -11.36
CA GLY A 351 -0.54 7.88 -11.56
C GLY A 351 -1.37 6.61 -11.85
N PHE A 352 -2.67 6.62 -11.56
CA PHE A 352 -3.55 5.49 -11.85
C PHE A 352 -3.92 5.46 -13.34
N ALA A 353 -3.80 4.29 -13.97
CA ALA A 353 -4.14 4.11 -15.37
C ALA A 353 -5.11 2.94 -15.56
N ALA A 354 -6.38 3.23 -15.84
CA ALA A 354 -7.41 2.22 -16.06
C ALA A 354 -7.18 1.29 -17.27
N ALA A 355 -6.31 1.69 -18.20
CA ALA A 355 -5.90 0.84 -19.32
C ALA A 355 -5.08 -0.38 -18.87
N TYR A 356 -4.50 -0.35 -17.67
CA TYR A 356 -3.65 -1.38 -17.08
C TYR A 356 -4.42 -2.15 -16.00
N PRO A 357 -4.04 -3.41 -15.71
CA PRO A 357 -4.65 -4.17 -14.63
C PRO A 357 -4.42 -3.49 -13.28
N TRP A 358 -5.39 -3.63 -12.39
CA TRP A 358 -5.34 -3.17 -11.01
C TRP A 358 -6.15 -4.15 -10.15
N SER A 359 -5.89 -4.20 -8.85
CA SER A 359 -6.59 -5.10 -7.93
C SER A 359 -7.38 -4.30 -6.91
N LEU A 360 -8.63 -4.71 -6.66
CA LEU A 360 -9.33 -4.30 -5.45
C LEU A 360 -8.76 -5.13 -4.30
N VAL A 361 -8.27 -4.47 -3.26
CA VAL A 361 -7.68 -5.10 -2.09
C VAL A 361 -8.59 -4.87 -0.88
N PHE A 362 -8.93 -5.95 -0.21
CA PHE A 362 -9.61 -5.98 1.07
C PHE A 362 -8.63 -6.31 2.19
N LEU A 363 -8.52 -5.44 3.19
CA LEU A 363 -7.68 -5.64 4.36
C LEU A 363 -8.52 -6.18 5.52
N GLY A 364 -8.30 -7.44 5.87
CA GLY A 364 -8.97 -8.12 6.96
C GLY A 364 -8.11 -8.25 8.22
N ASN A 365 -8.75 -8.24 9.39
CA ASN A 365 -8.09 -8.53 10.66
C ASN A 365 -8.24 -10.03 10.97
N LYS A 366 -7.13 -10.77 10.95
CA LYS A 366 -7.05 -12.19 11.22
C LYS A 366 -6.65 -12.42 12.67
N LEU A 367 -7.46 -13.20 13.39
CA LEU A 367 -7.12 -13.65 14.74
C LEU A 367 -6.29 -14.93 14.65
N ASP A 368 -5.06 -14.90 15.17
CA ASP A 368 -4.30 -16.11 15.44
C ASP A 368 -4.85 -16.78 16.70
N ARG A 369 -5.45 -17.96 16.53
CA ARG A 369 -6.09 -18.70 17.62
C ARG A 369 -5.09 -19.26 18.63
N ASN A 370 -3.83 -19.43 18.25
CA ASN A 370 -2.81 -20.01 19.13
C ASN A 370 -2.22 -18.96 20.07
N THR A 371 -2.05 -17.73 19.57
CA THR A 371 -1.39 -16.65 20.31
C THR A 371 -2.37 -15.59 20.82
N GLY A 372 -3.60 -15.55 20.28
CA GLY A 372 -4.57 -14.49 20.52
C GLY A 372 -4.19 -13.16 19.84
N HIS A 373 -3.08 -13.11 19.09
CA HIS A 373 -2.66 -11.92 18.37
C HIS A 373 -3.50 -11.68 17.11
N ARG A 374 -3.70 -10.41 16.79
CA ARG A 374 -4.42 -9.96 15.60
C ARG A 374 -3.42 -9.53 14.54
N ASP A 375 -3.37 -10.28 13.45
CA ASP A 375 -2.59 -9.97 12.26
C ASP A 375 -3.49 -9.34 11.19
N PHE A 376 -2.91 -8.59 10.26
CA PHE A 376 -3.62 -8.14 9.08
C PHE A 376 -3.32 -9.04 7.90
N VAL A 377 -4.34 -9.33 7.10
CA VAL A 377 -4.23 -10.15 5.89
C VAL A 377 -4.98 -9.45 4.76
N SER A 378 -4.32 -9.38 3.62
CA SER A 378 -4.88 -8.78 2.40
C SER A 378 -5.49 -9.86 1.52
N PHE A 379 -6.67 -9.57 0.96
CA PHE A 379 -7.35 -10.38 -0.04
C PHE A 379 -7.63 -9.52 -1.24
N ASP A 380 -7.44 -10.04 -2.45
CA ASP A 380 -7.56 -9.22 -3.63
C ASP A 380 -8.26 -9.92 -4.79
N SER A 381 -8.74 -9.10 -5.72
CA SER A 381 -9.30 -9.56 -6.98
C SER A 381 -8.87 -8.60 -8.08
N GLU A 382 -8.13 -9.11 -9.06
CA GLU A 382 -7.68 -8.34 -10.22
C GLU A 382 -8.87 -7.95 -11.10
N TYR A 383 -8.84 -6.69 -11.55
CA TYR A 383 -9.70 -6.13 -12.56
C TYR A 383 -8.86 -5.55 -13.70
N TRP A 384 -9.32 -5.80 -14.92
CA TRP A 384 -8.78 -5.15 -16.10
C TRP A 384 -9.93 -4.89 -17.05
N VAL A 385 -10.08 -3.64 -17.49
CA VAL A 385 -11.11 -3.25 -18.45
C VAL A 385 -11.14 -4.27 -19.61
N PRO A 386 -12.31 -4.83 -19.96
CA PRO A 386 -12.41 -5.77 -21.07
C PRO A 386 -11.87 -5.18 -22.37
N ALA A 387 -11.09 -5.96 -23.12
CA ALA A 387 -10.38 -5.49 -24.31
C ALA A 387 -11.31 -4.87 -25.37
N LYS A 388 -12.55 -5.36 -25.48
CA LYS A 388 -13.56 -4.82 -26.40
C LYS A 388 -13.89 -3.34 -26.16
N TYR A 389 -13.76 -2.86 -24.92
CA TYR A 389 -14.07 -1.48 -24.57
C TYR A 389 -12.87 -0.53 -24.71
N MET A 390 -11.72 -1.02 -25.17
CA MET A 390 -10.51 -0.23 -25.36
C MET A 390 -10.17 -0.11 -26.84
N GLU A 391 -9.95 1.12 -27.31
CA GLU A 391 -9.38 1.33 -28.63
C GLU A 391 -7.96 0.75 -28.70
N GLY A 392 -7.70 -0.11 -29.69
CA GLY A 392 -6.43 -0.82 -29.81
C GLY A 392 -6.26 -2.01 -28.85
N GLY A 393 -7.25 -2.30 -28.01
CA GLY A 393 -7.24 -3.43 -27.09
C GLY A 393 -6.37 -3.21 -25.85
N ARG A 394 -6.05 -4.30 -25.15
CA ARG A 394 -5.27 -4.27 -23.91
C ARG A 394 -3.79 -3.98 -24.18
N PRO A 395 -3.13 -3.09 -23.40
CA PRO A 395 -1.69 -2.94 -23.48
C PRO A 395 -0.99 -4.25 -23.09
N LYS A 396 0.17 -4.51 -23.68
CA LYS A 396 0.98 -5.68 -23.33
C LYS A 396 1.66 -5.46 -21.99
N VAL A 397 1.16 -6.12 -20.95
CA VAL A 397 1.77 -6.12 -19.62
C VAL A 397 2.56 -7.41 -19.43
N VAL A 398 3.87 -7.28 -19.22
CA VAL A 398 4.72 -8.42 -18.88
C VAL A 398 4.61 -8.63 -17.37
N LYS A 399 3.81 -9.63 -16.96
CA LYS A 399 3.80 -10.05 -15.56
C LYS A 399 5.14 -10.75 -15.25
N PRO A 400 5.74 -10.50 -14.07
CA PRO A 400 6.88 -11.28 -13.61
C PRO A 400 6.53 -12.77 -13.64
N ASP A 401 7.50 -13.60 -14.04
CA ASP A 401 7.31 -15.05 -13.97
C ASP A 401 7.01 -15.45 -12.51
N ALA A 402 6.08 -16.39 -12.33
CA ALA A 402 5.83 -16.96 -11.02
C ALA A 402 7.14 -17.51 -10.42
N PRO A 403 7.34 -17.45 -9.09
CA PRO A 403 8.61 -17.84 -8.46
C PRO A 403 9.09 -19.23 -8.88
N TRP A 404 8.18 -20.20 -8.98
CA TRP A 404 8.50 -21.55 -9.45
C TRP A 404 8.99 -21.53 -10.91
N VAL A 405 8.31 -20.82 -11.83
CA VAL A 405 8.73 -20.68 -13.24
C VAL A 405 10.13 -20.08 -13.30
N ARG A 406 10.40 -19.05 -12.49
CA ARG A 406 11.71 -18.42 -12.41
C ARG A 406 12.79 -19.41 -11.97
N VAL A 407 12.52 -20.25 -10.96
CA VAL A 407 13.43 -21.31 -10.52
C VAL A 407 13.68 -22.33 -11.64
N TRP A 408 12.64 -22.76 -12.35
CA TRP A 408 12.76 -23.67 -13.49
C TRP A 408 13.61 -23.06 -14.62
N LYS A 409 13.39 -21.78 -14.95
CA LYS A 409 14.20 -21.06 -15.95
C LYS A 409 15.66 -20.93 -15.52
N MET A 410 15.92 -20.57 -14.26
CA MET A 410 17.29 -20.41 -13.74
C MET A 410 18.03 -21.75 -13.67
N ARG A 411 17.34 -22.85 -13.34
CA ARG A 411 17.92 -24.20 -13.24
C ARG A 411 17.71 -25.05 -14.48
N ALA A 412 17.37 -24.44 -15.62
CA ALA A 412 17.04 -25.17 -16.84
C ALA A 412 18.15 -26.14 -17.27
N VAL A 413 19.43 -25.72 -17.17
CA VAL A 413 20.58 -26.56 -17.50
C VAL A 413 20.69 -27.76 -16.57
N GLU A 414 20.57 -27.56 -15.25
CA GLU A 414 20.59 -28.64 -14.26
C GLU A 414 19.47 -29.66 -14.52
N ILE A 415 18.27 -29.16 -14.81
CA ILE A 415 17.08 -29.98 -15.09
C ILE A 415 17.27 -30.79 -16.37
N VAL A 416 17.83 -30.18 -17.42
CA VAL A 416 18.13 -30.87 -18.69
C VAL A 416 19.17 -31.96 -18.47
N LEU A 417 20.27 -31.67 -17.77
CA LEU A 417 21.31 -32.67 -17.47
C LEU A 417 20.76 -33.82 -16.63
N PHE A 418 19.96 -33.51 -15.61
CA PHE A 418 19.29 -34.51 -14.78
C PHE A 418 18.29 -35.36 -15.59
N SER A 419 17.54 -34.74 -16.49
CA SER A 419 16.61 -35.46 -17.38
C SER A 419 17.36 -36.38 -18.35
N ILE A 420 18.49 -35.94 -18.91
CA ILE A 420 19.36 -36.77 -19.75
C ILE A 420 19.89 -37.96 -18.95
N LEU A 421 20.34 -37.74 -17.71
CA LEU A 421 20.79 -38.81 -16.83
C LEU A 421 19.67 -39.83 -16.57
N LEU A 422 18.46 -39.37 -16.25
CA LEU A 422 17.31 -40.24 -16.02
C LEU A 422 16.94 -41.05 -17.26
N VAL A 423 16.91 -40.41 -18.44
CA VAL A 423 16.67 -41.09 -19.72
C VAL A 423 17.77 -42.10 -20.00
N GLY A 424 19.03 -41.77 -19.73
CA GLY A 424 20.17 -42.68 -19.85
C GLY A 424 20.01 -43.91 -18.96
N VAL A 425 19.69 -43.73 -17.68
CA VAL A 425 19.43 -44.82 -16.73
C VAL A 425 18.24 -45.68 -17.18
N ALA A 426 17.14 -45.04 -17.61
CA ALA A 426 15.96 -45.75 -18.10
C ALA A 426 16.26 -46.57 -19.37
N ALA A 427 17.03 -46.01 -20.31
CA ALA A 427 17.45 -46.72 -21.53
C ALA A 427 18.34 -47.92 -21.20
N VAL A 428 19.31 -47.78 -20.29
CA VAL A 428 20.14 -48.89 -19.81
C VAL A 428 19.30 -49.98 -19.16
N TYR A 429 18.34 -49.59 -18.33
CA TYR A 429 17.44 -50.53 -17.67
C TYR A 429 16.56 -51.28 -18.68
N ALA A 430 16.00 -50.58 -19.69
CA ALA A 430 15.23 -51.18 -20.77
C ALA A 430 16.08 -52.14 -21.64
N MET A 431 17.36 -51.82 -21.83
CA MET A 431 18.31 -52.65 -22.60
C MET A 431 19.00 -53.73 -21.76
N ARG A 432 18.64 -53.90 -20.50
CA ARG A 432 19.32 -54.79 -19.54
C ARG A 432 19.48 -56.21 -20.07
N ASP A 433 18.45 -56.81 -20.66
CA ASP A 433 18.51 -58.19 -21.17
C ASP A 433 19.45 -58.33 -22.38
N ARG A 434 19.54 -57.28 -23.20
CA ARG A 434 20.46 -57.24 -24.35
C ARG A 434 21.91 -57.04 -23.89
N LEU A 435 22.13 -56.13 -22.94
CA LEU A 435 23.45 -55.84 -22.36
C LEU A 435 24.01 -57.04 -21.57
N THR A 436 23.16 -57.74 -20.82
CA THR A 436 23.54 -58.97 -20.10
C THR A 436 23.86 -60.13 -21.04
N ARG A 437 23.15 -60.27 -22.17
CA ARG A 437 23.48 -61.27 -23.21
C ARG A 437 24.78 -61.00 -23.96
N LEU A 438 25.16 -59.73 -24.12
CA LEU A 438 26.44 -59.33 -24.73
C LEU A 438 27.63 -59.47 -23.77
N SER A 439 27.36 -59.61 -22.47
CA SER A 439 28.38 -59.84 -21.45
C SER A 439 28.83 -61.29 -21.47
N THR A 440 30.14 -61.51 -21.51
CA THR A 440 30.76 -62.84 -21.45
C THR A 440 31.71 -62.92 -20.26
N ARG A 441 32.10 -64.14 -19.83
CA ARG A 441 33.06 -64.31 -18.72
C ARG A 441 34.38 -63.55 -18.90
N LYS A 442 34.78 -63.24 -20.14
CA LYS A 442 36.02 -62.50 -20.47
C LYS A 442 35.80 -61.01 -20.77
N ASN A 443 34.59 -60.57 -21.13
CA ASN A 443 34.27 -59.16 -21.37
C ASN A 443 32.94 -58.78 -20.69
N LYS A 444 33.06 -58.13 -19.53
CA LYS A 444 31.93 -57.67 -18.72
C LYS A 444 31.61 -56.18 -18.91
N TRP A 445 32.36 -55.48 -19.76
CA TRP A 445 32.21 -54.05 -20.00
C TRP A 445 30.77 -53.59 -20.29
N PRO A 446 29.92 -54.34 -21.05
CA PRO A 446 28.54 -53.95 -21.31
C PRO A 446 27.63 -53.84 -20.07
N VAL A 447 28.03 -54.44 -18.94
CA VAL A 447 27.27 -54.46 -17.68
C VAL A 447 28.01 -53.70 -16.58
N ASP A 448 29.33 -53.83 -16.51
CA ASP A 448 30.17 -53.24 -15.46
C ASP A 448 30.54 -51.78 -15.76
N GLY A 449 30.59 -51.38 -17.03
CA GLY A 449 30.88 -50.00 -17.43
C GLY A 449 29.86 -48.98 -16.91
N PHE A 450 28.62 -49.40 -16.61
CA PHE A 450 27.61 -48.53 -16.00
C PHE A 450 27.50 -48.66 -14.47
N LYS A 451 27.97 -49.78 -13.89
CA LYS A 451 27.95 -49.99 -12.43
C LYS A 451 29.10 -49.29 -11.71
N TYR A 452 30.23 -49.09 -12.38
CA TYR A 452 31.48 -48.63 -11.76
C TYR A 452 32.04 -47.32 -12.34
N ALA A 453 31.32 -46.64 -13.25
CA ALA A 453 31.77 -45.40 -13.87
C ALA A 453 31.11 -44.13 -13.31
N ALA A 454 30.43 -44.22 -12.16
CA ALA A 454 29.86 -43.08 -11.46
C ALA A 454 30.84 -42.50 -10.45
#